data_AF-A0A452S1F0-F1
#
_entry.id   AF-A0A452S1F0-F1
#
_cell.length_a   1.000
_cell.length_b   1.000
_cell.length_c   1.000
_cell.angle_alpha   90.00
_cell.angle_beta   90.00
_cell.angle_gamma   90.00
#
_symmetry.space_group_name_H-M   'P 1'
#
loop_
_entity.id
_entity.type
_entity.pdbx_description
1 polymer ?
#
loop_
_entity_poly.entity_id
_entity_poly.type
_entity_poly.pdbx_seq_one_letter_code
_entity_poly.pdbx_strand_id
1 'polypeptide(L)'
;MTCAIEKAAVLDGAHLMQIFWNEGGESLYPAVWLRDNCQCPDCYLHSAKARKLLMEALDVNIGIKGLTFDRKKVCITWPNEHYSEFEADWLKKRCFSQQAREKLQRELFLPECQYWGAELQLPTLDFEDVLKNDEHAYKWLSSLKKVGIVRLTGASDKRGQILKLGKRIGFLYLTFYGHTWQVQDKIDANNVAYTTGKLSFHTDYPALHHPPGVQFLHCIKQTVTGGDSEIVDGFNVCRKLKEKNPRAFQILSSTFVDFTDIGVDYCDFSVQSKHKIIELDDKGQVVRINFNNATRDTAFDVPVERVQPFYAALREFVDLMNCKESKFTFKMNPGQ
;
A
#
# COMPACT_ATOMS: atom_id res chain seq x y z
N MET A 1 7.08 13.82 -26.88
CA MET A 1 7.81 15.05 -27.24
C MET A 1 9.01 15.14 -26.29
N THR A 2 10.20 15.34 -26.83
CA THR A 2 11.47 15.38 -26.08
C THR A 2 11.56 16.64 -25.24
N CYS A 3 11.82 16.53 -23.93
CA CYS A 3 12.00 17.69 -23.07
C CYS A 3 13.29 18.43 -23.48
N ALA A 4 13.17 19.62 -24.05
CA ALA A 4 14.30 20.41 -24.49
C ALA A 4 14.50 21.67 -23.63
N ILE A 5 15.75 21.91 -23.24
CA ILE A 5 16.17 23.11 -22.52
C ILE A 5 16.32 24.25 -23.52
N GLU A 6 15.63 25.36 -23.28
CA GLU A 6 15.79 26.61 -24.04
C GLU A 6 16.85 27.49 -23.38
N LYS A 7 16.79 27.61 -22.05
CA LYS A 7 17.76 28.37 -21.25
C LYS A 7 17.92 27.73 -19.88
N ALA A 8 19.14 27.72 -19.35
CA ALA A 8 19.42 27.44 -17.96
C ALA A 8 20.19 28.61 -17.33
N ALA A 9 19.79 29.01 -16.12
CA ALA A 9 20.36 30.14 -15.41
C ALA A 9 20.53 29.82 -13.91
N VAL A 10 21.45 30.54 -13.28
CA VAL A 10 21.72 30.45 -11.85
C VAL A 10 21.10 31.68 -11.17
N LEU A 11 20.38 31.46 -10.07
CA LEU A 11 19.64 32.48 -9.30
C LEU A 11 19.99 32.42 -7.81
N ASP A 12 19.50 33.41 -7.06
CA ASP A 12 19.43 33.42 -5.59
C ASP A 12 20.79 33.13 -4.92
N GLY A 13 21.78 34.00 -5.14
CA GLY A 13 23.13 33.80 -4.58
C GLY A 13 23.84 32.54 -5.10
N ALA A 14 23.40 32.02 -6.24
CA ALA A 14 23.81 30.74 -6.82
C ALA A 14 23.29 29.47 -6.13
N HIS A 15 22.29 29.58 -5.26
CA HIS A 15 21.69 28.44 -4.58
C HIS A 15 20.52 27.80 -5.35
N LEU A 16 20.09 28.40 -6.47
CA LEU A 16 19.03 27.87 -7.33
C LEU A 16 19.47 27.81 -8.79
N MET A 17 19.11 26.72 -9.47
CA MET A 17 19.13 26.62 -10.93
C MET A 17 17.71 26.77 -11.47
N GLN A 18 17.52 27.66 -12.45
CA GLN A 18 16.27 27.81 -13.20
C GLN A 18 16.45 27.26 -14.62
N ILE A 19 15.49 26.46 -15.07
CA ILE A 19 15.39 26.01 -16.46
C ILE A 19 14.14 26.58 -17.08
N PHE A 20 14.30 27.17 -18.27
CA PHE A 20 13.24 27.54 -19.20
C PHE A 20 13.15 26.44 -20.26
N TRP A 21 11.96 25.88 -20.42
CA TRP A 21 11.72 24.77 -21.35
C TRP A 21 11.20 25.29 -22.68
N ASN A 22 11.62 24.66 -23.79
CA ASN A 22 11.20 25.07 -25.14
C ASN A 22 9.69 24.94 -25.41
N GLU A 23 8.98 24.09 -24.66
CA GLU A 23 7.51 23.95 -24.73
C GLU A 23 6.78 24.95 -23.80
N GLY A 24 7.52 25.88 -23.19
CA GLY A 24 7.04 26.80 -22.19
C GLY A 24 7.11 26.23 -20.76
N GLY A 25 7.00 27.16 -19.82
CA GLY A 25 7.11 26.90 -18.40
C GLY A 25 8.55 26.88 -17.89
N GLU A 26 8.67 26.95 -16.57
CA GLU A 26 9.94 27.07 -15.88
C GLU A 26 10.06 26.02 -14.78
N SER A 27 11.27 25.69 -14.37
CA SER A 27 11.50 24.79 -13.22
C SER A 27 12.71 25.24 -12.43
N LEU A 28 12.59 25.18 -11.11
CA LEU A 28 13.63 25.55 -10.16
C LEU A 28 14.19 24.29 -9.48
N TYR A 29 15.50 24.23 -9.34
CA TYR A 29 16.22 23.12 -8.71
C TYR A 29 17.24 23.68 -7.71
N PRO A 30 17.15 23.34 -6.41
CA PRO A 30 18.14 23.75 -5.43
C PRO A 30 19.53 23.17 -5.72
N ALA A 31 20.56 24.01 -5.60
CA ALA A 31 21.96 23.64 -5.79
C ALA A 31 22.36 22.46 -4.89
N VAL A 32 21.96 22.50 -3.61
CA VAL A 32 22.18 21.41 -2.66
C VAL A 32 21.57 20.09 -3.13
N TRP A 33 20.36 20.11 -3.69
CA TRP A 33 19.71 18.90 -4.20
C TRP A 33 20.39 18.39 -5.48
N LEU A 34 20.80 19.28 -6.38
CA LEU A 34 21.57 18.90 -7.57
C LEU A 34 22.90 18.24 -7.17
N ARG A 35 23.65 18.85 -6.25
CA ARG A 35 24.92 18.30 -5.75
C ARG A 35 24.71 16.94 -5.09
N ASP A 36 23.69 16.83 -4.25
CA ASP A 36 23.31 15.59 -3.56
C ASP A 36 22.95 14.45 -4.55
N ASN A 37 22.42 14.82 -5.72
CA ASN A 37 21.97 13.87 -6.74
C ASN A 37 22.89 13.85 -7.97
N CYS A 38 24.16 14.26 -7.84
CA CYS A 38 25.15 14.13 -8.89
C CYS A 38 25.19 12.69 -9.42
N GLN A 39 25.12 12.52 -10.75
CA GLN A 39 25.06 11.23 -11.42
C GLN A 39 26.44 10.68 -11.83
N CYS A 40 27.55 11.28 -11.40
CA CYS A 40 28.89 10.78 -11.74
C CYS A 40 29.24 9.49 -10.97
N PRO A 41 30.21 8.67 -11.44
CA PRO A 41 30.60 7.42 -10.79
C PRO A 41 31.09 7.55 -9.33
N ASP A 42 31.58 8.73 -8.94
CA ASP A 42 31.99 9.00 -7.55
C ASP A 42 30.79 9.17 -6.63
N CYS A 43 29.74 9.85 -7.11
CA CYS A 43 28.54 10.18 -6.32
C CYS A 43 27.43 9.13 -6.43
N TYR A 44 27.42 8.33 -7.50
CA TYR A 44 26.34 7.40 -7.81
C TYR A 44 26.87 6.08 -8.38
N LEU A 45 26.44 4.97 -7.77
CA LEU A 45 26.75 3.63 -8.25
C LEU A 45 25.68 3.19 -9.26
N HIS A 46 25.95 3.36 -10.56
CA HIS A 46 24.97 3.07 -11.61
C HIS A 46 24.46 1.63 -11.63
N SER A 47 25.31 0.64 -11.33
CA SER A 47 24.92 -0.77 -11.27
C SER A 47 23.88 -1.04 -10.18
N ALA A 48 23.99 -0.36 -9.04
CA ALA A 48 23.05 -0.47 -7.93
C ALA A 48 21.89 0.54 -8.01
N LYS A 49 21.98 1.53 -8.92
CA LYS A 49 21.10 2.71 -8.96
C LYS A 49 20.98 3.38 -7.58
N ALA A 50 22.13 3.58 -6.92
CA ALA A 50 22.19 4.08 -5.54
C ALA A 50 23.21 5.22 -5.38
N ARG A 51 22.90 6.15 -4.46
CA ARG A 51 23.80 7.23 -4.06
C ARG A 51 24.98 6.66 -3.27
N LYS A 52 26.20 7.02 -3.67
CA LYS A 52 27.44 6.82 -2.91
C LYS A 52 27.82 8.05 -2.07
N LEU A 53 27.39 9.23 -2.52
CA LEU A 53 27.67 10.49 -1.82
C LEU A 53 27.17 10.41 -0.38
N LEU A 54 28.08 10.66 0.55
CA LEU A 54 27.81 10.73 1.97
C LEU A 54 27.25 12.12 2.34
N MET A 55 26.44 12.18 3.40
CA MET A 55 25.90 13.46 3.88
C MET A 55 27.02 14.38 4.38
N GLU A 56 28.07 13.81 4.95
CA GLU A 56 29.29 14.49 5.42
C GLU A 56 30.06 15.18 4.28
N ALA A 57 29.88 14.72 3.04
CA ALA A 57 30.49 15.30 1.85
C ALA A 57 29.60 16.36 1.17
N LEU A 58 28.39 16.59 1.68
CA LEU A 58 27.44 17.57 1.15
C LEU A 58 27.49 18.86 1.98
N ASP A 59 28.00 19.93 1.37
CA ASP A 59 27.75 21.27 1.89
C ASP A 59 26.30 21.67 1.62
N VAL A 60 25.52 21.85 2.70
CA VAL A 60 24.10 22.20 2.61
C VAL A 60 23.87 23.64 2.13
N ASN A 61 24.89 24.49 2.21
CA ASN A 61 24.87 25.87 1.73
C ASN A 61 25.55 26.02 0.36
N ILE A 62 25.82 24.92 -0.34
CA ILE A 62 26.54 24.95 -1.61
C ILE A 62 25.84 25.84 -2.65
N GLY A 63 26.65 26.60 -3.39
CA GLY A 63 26.22 27.36 -4.57
C GLY A 63 26.82 26.78 -5.86
N ILE A 64 26.19 27.07 -6.99
CA ILE A 64 26.68 26.71 -8.33
C ILE A 64 27.83 27.66 -8.70
N LYS A 65 29.04 27.12 -8.93
CA LYS A 65 30.22 27.92 -9.34
C LYS A 65 30.14 28.28 -10.83
N GLY A 66 29.76 27.33 -11.67
CA GLY A 66 29.61 27.53 -13.11
C GLY A 66 28.54 26.62 -13.70
N LEU A 67 27.87 27.09 -14.74
CA LEU A 67 26.80 26.37 -15.43
C LEU A 67 26.94 26.56 -16.94
N THR A 68 26.93 25.45 -17.67
CA THR A 68 26.76 25.41 -19.12
C THR A 68 25.64 24.42 -19.46
N PHE A 69 25.05 24.54 -20.64
CA PHE A 69 23.96 23.67 -21.06
C PHE A 69 23.90 23.53 -22.57
N ASP A 70 23.27 22.45 -23.02
CA ASP A 70 22.74 22.31 -24.37
C ASP A 70 21.24 21.97 -24.28
N ARG A 71 20.62 21.57 -25.40
CA ARG A 71 19.18 21.25 -25.43
C ARG A 71 18.79 20.05 -24.56
N LYS A 72 19.73 19.17 -24.23
CA LYS A 72 19.50 17.89 -23.55
C LYS A 72 20.20 17.77 -22.20
N LYS A 73 21.20 18.59 -21.90
CA LYS A 73 21.97 18.49 -20.66
C LYS A 73 22.27 19.83 -20.02
N VAL A 74 22.46 19.79 -18.71
CA VAL A 74 23.13 20.84 -17.94
C VAL A 74 24.41 20.28 -17.34
N CYS A 75 25.49 21.04 -17.44
CA CYS A 75 26.79 20.74 -16.87
C CYS A 75 27.12 21.79 -15.81
N ILE A 76 27.46 21.36 -14.60
CA ILE A 76 27.69 22.22 -13.44
C ILE A 76 29.09 21.97 -12.89
N THR A 77 29.82 23.05 -12.62
CA THR A 77 31.02 23.04 -11.78
C THR A 77 30.69 23.55 -10.38
N TRP A 78 31.23 22.89 -9.36
CA TRP A 78 31.02 23.20 -7.95
C TRP A 78 32.23 23.95 -7.35
N PRO A 79 32.10 24.60 -6.18
CA PRO A 79 33.19 25.36 -5.55
C PRO A 79 34.46 24.54 -5.28
N ASN A 80 34.34 23.23 -5.06
CA ASN A 80 35.45 22.31 -4.84
C ASN A 80 35.97 21.65 -6.14
N GLU A 81 35.70 22.27 -7.30
CA GLU A 81 36.00 21.76 -8.65
C GLU A 81 35.32 20.45 -9.04
N HIS A 82 34.41 19.92 -8.21
CA HIS A 82 33.60 18.78 -8.63
C HIS A 82 32.74 19.15 -9.84
N TYR A 83 32.48 18.18 -10.71
CA TYR A 83 31.73 18.37 -11.94
C TYR A 83 30.51 17.43 -11.98
N SER A 84 29.38 17.92 -12.46
CA SER A 84 28.13 17.16 -12.55
C SER A 84 27.39 17.41 -13.86
N GLU A 85 26.84 16.34 -14.43
CA GLU A 85 25.97 16.41 -15.61
C GLU A 85 24.57 15.92 -15.26
N PHE A 86 23.56 16.60 -15.79
CA PHE A 86 22.15 16.27 -15.58
C PHE A 86 21.41 16.26 -16.92
N GLU A 87 20.75 15.13 -17.22
CA GLU A 87 19.90 15.00 -18.40
C GLU A 87 18.58 15.79 -18.24
N ALA A 88 18.13 16.45 -19.32
CA ALA A 88 16.94 17.28 -19.34
C ALA A 88 15.67 16.51 -18.95
N ASP A 89 15.51 15.29 -19.45
CA ASP A 89 14.36 14.43 -19.10
C ASP A 89 14.38 14.02 -17.62
N TRP A 90 15.58 13.77 -17.06
CA TRP A 90 15.74 13.43 -15.64
C TRP A 90 15.34 14.60 -14.73
N LEU A 91 15.76 15.82 -15.10
CA LEU A 91 15.40 17.07 -14.44
C LEU A 91 13.90 17.31 -14.54
N LYS A 92 13.33 17.29 -15.76
CA LYS A 92 11.91 17.53 -16.00
C LYS A 92 11.01 16.61 -15.17
N LYS A 93 11.35 15.32 -15.09
CA LYS A 93 10.61 14.33 -14.28
C LYS A 93 10.66 14.63 -12.78
N ARG A 94 11.67 15.36 -12.31
CA ARG A 94 11.92 15.71 -10.89
C ARG A 94 11.67 17.18 -10.58
N CYS A 95 10.91 17.87 -11.42
CA CYS A 95 10.52 19.25 -11.17
C CYS A 95 9.80 19.38 -9.81
N PHE A 96 10.14 20.41 -9.05
CA PHE A 96 9.60 20.67 -7.72
C PHE A 96 8.21 21.32 -7.71
N SER A 97 7.65 21.65 -8.87
CA SER A 97 6.26 22.14 -8.97
C SER A 97 5.30 21.11 -8.41
N GLN A 98 4.21 21.57 -7.78
CA GLN A 98 3.23 20.68 -7.17
C GLN A 98 2.67 19.67 -8.18
N GLN A 99 2.31 20.15 -9.38
CA GLN A 99 1.76 19.31 -10.44
C GLN A 99 2.72 18.20 -10.90
N ALA A 100 4.02 18.51 -11.06
CA ALA A 100 5.01 17.53 -11.47
C ALA A 100 5.25 16.50 -10.38
N ARG A 101 5.39 16.93 -9.12
CA ARG A 101 5.52 16.04 -7.97
C ARG A 101 4.32 15.12 -7.83
N GLU A 102 3.10 15.64 -7.90
CA GLU A 102 1.88 14.83 -7.84
C GLU A 102 1.76 13.85 -9.00
N LYS A 103 2.14 14.24 -10.22
CA LYS A 103 2.18 13.33 -11.38
C LYS A 103 3.13 12.17 -11.14
N LEU A 104 4.36 12.45 -10.71
CA LEU A 104 5.34 11.41 -10.39
C LEU A 104 4.86 10.49 -9.26
N GLN A 105 4.26 11.06 -8.21
CA GLN A 105 3.70 10.27 -7.11
C GLN A 105 2.57 9.34 -7.57
N ARG A 106 1.71 9.79 -8.50
CA ARG A 106 0.67 8.94 -9.10
C ARG A 106 1.27 7.77 -9.89
N GLU A 107 2.35 8.02 -10.65
CA GLU A 107 3.06 6.97 -11.40
C GLU A 107 3.72 5.94 -10.46
N LEU A 108 4.26 6.37 -9.32
CA LEU A 108 4.98 5.51 -8.38
C LEU A 108 4.06 4.65 -7.51
N PHE A 109 2.96 5.22 -7.02
CA PHE A 109 2.15 4.60 -5.95
C PHE A 109 0.76 4.14 -6.39
N LEU A 110 0.37 4.41 -7.64
CA LEU A 110 -0.93 4.00 -8.22
C LEU A 110 -2.11 4.28 -7.26
N PRO A 111 -2.35 5.56 -6.89
CA PRO A 111 -3.33 5.91 -5.86
C PRO A 111 -4.78 5.88 -6.35
N GLU A 112 -5.01 5.63 -7.65
CA GLU A 112 -6.37 5.45 -8.18
C GLU A 112 -7.09 4.35 -7.37
N CYS A 113 -8.24 4.71 -6.81
CA CYS A 113 -9.03 3.85 -5.95
C CYS A 113 -10.50 3.99 -6.37
N GLN A 114 -11.15 2.86 -6.60
CA GLN A 114 -12.56 2.80 -6.95
C GLN A 114 -13.33 2.23 -5.76
N TYR A 115 -14.09 3.08 -5.08
CA TYR A 115 -14.99 2.63 -4.02
C TYR A 115 -16.18 1.85 -4.59
N TRP A 116 -16.66 0.88 -3.82
CA TRP A 116 -17.79 0.04 -4.20
C TRP A 116 -18.66 -0.33 -3.00
N GLY A 117 -19.87 -0.81 -3.29
CA GLY A 117 -20.79 -1.45 -2.36
C GLY A 117 -21.33 -2.76 -2.95
N ALA A 118 -22.59 -3.07 -2.68
CA ALA A 118 -23.23 -4.30 -3.14
C ALA A 118 -23.33 -4.41 -4.68
N GLU A 119 -23.17 -3.31 -5.41
CA GLU A 119 -23.18 -3.25 -6.87
C GLU A 119 -21.88 -3.76 -7.54
N LEU A 120 -20.88 -4.14 -6.73
CA LEU A 120 -19.57 -4.59 -7.21
C LEU A 120 -19.70 -5.63 -8.33
N GLN A 121 -19.07 -5.34 -9.46
CA GLN A 121 -18.79 -6.32 -10.51
C GLN A 121 -17.43 -6.94 -10.21
N LEU A 122 -17.42 -8.13 -9.60
CA LEU A 122 -16.20 -8.78 -9.11
C LEU A 122 -15.20 -8.99 -10.27
N PRO A 123 -14.06 -8.27 -10.30
CA PRO A 123 -13.07 -8.42 -11.37
C PRO A 123 -12.63 -9.88 -11.44
N THR A 124 -12.76 -10.49 -12.62
CA THR A 124 -12.49 -11.92 -12.81
C THR A 124 -11.50 -12.13 -13.96
N LEU A 125 -10.47 -12.94 -13.74
CA LEU A 125 -9.44 -13.31 -14.72
C LEU A 125 -9.16 -14.82 -14.67
N ASP A 126 -8.58 -15.37 -15.73
CA ASP A 126 -8.10 -16.75 -15.75
C ASP A 126 -6.77 -16.89 -14.97
N PHE A 127 -6.66 -17.95 -14.16
CA PHE A 127 -5.51 -18.22 -13.31
C PHE A 127 -4.25 -18.52 -14.12
N GLU A 128 -4.34 -19.35 -15.17
CA GLU A 128 -3.19 -19.77 -15.96
C GLU A 128 -2.70 -18.62 -16.86
N ASP A 129 -3.61 -17.80 -17.39
CA ASP A 129 -3.23 -16.59 -18.13
C ASP A 129 -2.45 -15.61 -17.25
N VAL A 130 -2.85 -15.40 -16.00
CA VAL A 130 -2.13 -14.55 -15.05
C VAL A 130 -0.71 -15.07 -14.78
N LEU A 131 -0.53 -16.40 -14.74
CA LEU A 131 0.79 -17.00 -14.56
C LEU A 131 1.67 -16.89 -15.81
N LYS A 132 1.10 -16.93 -17.02
CA LYS A 132 1.86 -17.03 -18.28
C LYS A 132 2.03 -15.72 -19.03
N ASN A 133 1.16 -14.73 -18.80
CA ASN A 133 1.11 -13.50 -19.56
C ASN A 133 1.26 -12.26 -18.65
N ASP A 134 2.20 -11.38 -18.98
CA ASP A 134 2.48 -10.15 -18.22
C ASP A 134 1.35 -9.12 -18.32
N GLU A 135 0.62 -9.06 -19.44
CA GLU A 135 -0.55 -8.18 -19.57
C GLU A 135 -1.67 -8.59 -18.61
N HIS A 136 -1.89 -9.90 -18.45
CA HIS A 136 -2.89 -10.43 -17.51
C HIS A 136 -2.43 -10.27 -16.06
N ALA A 137 -1.14 -10.50 -15.75
CA ALA A 137 -0.58 -10.25 -14.43
C ALA A 137 -0.64 -8.76 -14.05
N TYR A 138 -0.34 -7.86 -15.00
CA TYR A 138 -0.49 -6.42 -14.82
C TYR A 138 -1.95 -6.05 -14.54
N LYS A 139 -2.90 -6.55 -15.34
CA LYS A 139 -4.33 -6.32 -15.12
C LYS A 139 -4.79 -6.85 -13.76
N TRP A 140 -4.29 -8.00 -13.32
CA TRP A 140 -4.56 -8.55 -11.99
C TRP A 140 -4.08 -7.63 -10.88
N LEU A 141 -2.78 -7.28 -10.85
CA LEU A 141 -2.20 -6.49 -9.75
C LEU A 141 -2.70 -5.04 -9.73
N SER A 142 -2.89 -4.42 -10.90
CA SER A 142 -3.45 -3.06 -10.99
C SER A 142 -4.93 -3.03 -10.57
N SER A 143 -5.74 -4.02 -10.97
CA SER A 143 -7.14 -4.13 -10.51
C SER A 143 -7.21 -4.42 -9.02
N LEU A 144 -6.33 -5.27 -8.49
CA LEU A 144 -6.23 -5.53 -7.06
C LEU A 144 -5.92 -4.25 -6.28
N LYS A 145 -4.96 -3.44 -6.75
CA LYS A 145 -4.61 -2.16 -6.10
C LYS A 145 -5.72 -1.11 -6.19
N LYS A 146 -6.47 -1.08 -7.29
CA LYS A 146 -7.53 -0.09 -7.55
C LYS A 146 -8.86 -0.43 -6.88
N VAL A 147 -9.30 -1.68 -7.01
CA VAL A 147 -10.63 -2.17 -6.57
C VAL A 147 -10.54 -2.87 -5.22
N GLY A 148 -9.38 -3.44 -4.86
CA GLY A 148 -9.17 -4.14 -3.59
C GLY A 148 -9.42 -5.66 -3.65
N ILE A 149 -9.97 -6.19 -4.75
CA ILE A 149 -10.21 -7.62 -4.93
C ILE A 149 -10.19 -8.03 -6.40
N VAL A 150 -9.67 -9.23 -6.70
CA VAL A 150 -9.78 -9.90 -8.00
C VAL A 150 -10.01 -11.39 -7.75
N ARG A 151 -10.97 -11.99 -8.45
CA ARG A 151 -11.18 -13.44 -8.51
C ARG A 151 -10.38 -14.03 -9.66
N LEU A 152 -9.64 -15.08 -9.39
CA LEU A 152 -9.03 -15.91 -10.43
C LEU A 152 -9.88 -17.17 -10.60
N THR A 153 -10.04 -17.65 -11.83
CA THR A 153 -10.81 -18.87 -12.11
C THR A 153 -9.98 -19.85 -12.91
N GLY A 154 -10.33 -21.14 -12.84
CA GLY A 154 -9.66 -22.18 -13.65
C GLY A 154 -8.39 -22.75 -13.00
N ALA A 155 -8.13 -22.44 -11.73
CA ALA A 155 -7.09 -23.11 -10.98
C ALA A 155 -7.47 -24.58 -10.71
N SER A 156 -6.48 -25.45 -10.48
CA SER A 156 -6.76 -26.82 -10.04
C SER A 156 -7.27 -26.83 -8.61
N ASP A 157 -8.24 -27.71 -8.33
CA ASP A 157 -8.78 -28.08 -7.01
C ASP A 157 -7.77 -28.78 -6.06
N LYS A 158 -6.46 -28.54 -6.24
CA LYS A 158 -5.38 -29.13 -5.45
C LYS A 158 -4.58 -28.05 -4.73
N ARG A 159 -3.92 -28.45 -3.64
CA ARG A 159 -2.97 -27.59 -2.92
C ARG A 159 -1.83 -27.13 -3.84
N GLY A 160 -1.27 -25.96 -3.54
CA GLY A 160 -0.09 -25.41 -4.21
C GLY A 160 -0.36 -24.31 -5.24
N GLN A 161 -1.62 -24.00 -5.58
CA GLN A 161 -1.91 -22.91 -6.53
C GLN A 161 -1.48 -21.54 -5.99
N ILE A 162 -1.68 -21.27 -4.70
CA ILE A 162 -1.23 -20.02 -4.06
C ILE A 162 0.29 -19.86 -4.13
N LEU A 163 1.07 -20.95 -4.01
CA LEU A 163 2.54 -20.89 -4.13
C LEU A 163 2.97 -20.42 -5.52
N LYS A 164 2.21 -20.77 -6.58
CA LYS A 164 2.48 -20.29 -7.94
C LYS A 164 2.24 -18.79 -8.06
N LEU A 165 1.13 -18.28 -7.50
CA LEU A 165 0.84 -16.84 -7.45
C LEU A 165 1.89 -16.08 -6.63
N GLY A 166 2.30 -16.64 -5.49
CA GLY A 166 3.38 -16.10 -4.67
C GLY A 166 4.68 -15.94 -5.46
N LYS A 167 5.07 -16.96 -6.24
CA LYS A 167 6.24 -16.87 -7.14
C LYS A 167 6.03 -15.89 -8.29
N ARG A 168 4.79 -15.75 -8.80
CA ARG A 168 4.47 -14.80 -9.87
C ARG A 168 4.63 -13.34 -9.42
N ILE A 169 4.34 -13.05 -8.15
CA ILE A 169 4.60 -11.74 -7.53
C ILE A 169 6.07 -11.61 -7.15
N GLY A 170 6.61 -12.61 -6.45
CA GLY A 170 7.98 -12.66 -5.97
C GLY A 170 8.13 -13.68 -4.84
N PHE A 171 7.45 -13.45 -3.71
CA PHE A 171 7.42 -14.35 -2.56
C PHE A 171 6.12 -14.20 -1.77
N LEU A 172 5.82 -15.18 -0.91
CA LEU A 172 4.73 -15.10 0.07
C LEU A 172 5.24 -14.56 1.40
N TYR A 173 4.34 -13.91 2.14
CA TYR A 173 4.61 -13.43 3.49
C TYR A 173 4.40 -14.56 4.50
N LEU A 174 5.49 -15.03 5.11
CA LEU A 174 5.45 -16.06 6.16
C LEU A 174 4.85 -15.49 7.45
N THR A 175 3.96 -16.24 8.08
CA THR A 175 3.42 -15.94 9.41
C THR A 175 3.53 -17.16 10.33
N PHE A 176 3.07 -17.03 11.57
CA PHE A 176 3.00 -18.16 12.51
C PHE A 176 2.05 -19.29 12.08
N TYR A 177 1.17 -19.06 11.10
CA TYR A 177 0.34 -20.11 10.47
C TYR A 177 1.01 -20.75 9.24
N GLY A 178 2.30 -20.47 9.01
CA GLY A 178 3.12 -21.04 7.95
C GLY A 178 3.11 -20.26 6.64
N HIS A 179 3.78 -20.82 5.63
CA HIS A 179 3.88 -20.22 4.28
C HIS A 179 2.53 -20.23 3.54
N THR A 180 1.69 -21.22 3.84
CA THR A 180 0.28 -21.33 3.45
C THR A 180 -0.44 -22.10 4.54
N TRP A 181 -1.71 -21.78 4.80
CA TRP A 181 -2.53 -22.45 5.81
C TRP A 181 -3.77 -23.11 5.18
N GLN A 182 -4.38 -24.05 5.93
CA GLN A 182 -5.56 -24.79 5.48
C GLN A 182 -6.78 -24.37 6.30
N VAL A 183 -7.73 -23.69 5.65
CA VAL A 183 -9.00 -23.29 6.25
C VAL A 183 -9.98 -24.46 6.13
N GLN A 184 -10.08 -25.22 7.20
CA GLN A 184 -10.96 -26.38 7.34
C GLN A 184 -11.26 -26.60 8.82
N ASP A 185 -12.33 -27.30 9.13
CA ASP A 185 -12.63 -27.72 10.50
C ASP A 185 -11.48 -28.59 11.05
N LYS A 186 -10.99 -28.24 12.25
CA LYS A 186 -9.90 -28.95 12.94
C LYS A 186 -10.35 -29.30 14.37
N ILE A 187 -10.04 -30.51 14.82
CA ILE A 187 -10.11 -30.86 16.25
C ILE A 187 -9.10 -29.95 16.98
N ASP A 188 -9.53 -29.38 18.11
CA ASP A 188 -8.74 -28.42 18.91
C ASP A 188 -8.24 -27.22 18.08
N ALA A 189 -9.16 -26.59 17.33
CA ALA A 189 -8.89 -25.44 16.48
C ALA A 189 -8.17 -24.31 17.25
N ASN A 190 -6.94 -24.01 16.84
CA ASN A 190 -6.12 -22.90 17.35
C ASN A 190 -6.56 -21.52 16.81
N ASN A 191 -7.56 -21.46 15.93
CA ASN A 191 -8.14 -20.24 15.38
C ASN A 191 -9.62 -20.48 15.00
N VAL A 192 -10.49 -19.47 15.20
CA VAL A 192 -11.92 -19.57 14.86
C VAL A 192 -12.16 -19.88 13.37
N ALA A 193 -11.23 -19.49 12.49
CA ALA A 193 -11.27 -19.83 11.07
C ALA A 193 -11.17 -21.34 10.79
N TYR A 194 -10.71 -22.14 11.74
CA TYR A 194 -10.63 -23.61 11.62
C TYR A 194 -11.81 -24.32 12.29
N THR A 195 -12.97 -23.65 12.29
CA THR A 195 -14.25 -24.18 12.76
C THR A 195 -15.32 -23.99 11.69
N THR A 196 -16.52 -24.52 11.92
CA THR A 196 -17.69 -24.33 11.03
C THR A 196 -18.52 -23.08 11.36
N GLY A 197 -18.09 -22.29 12.36
CA GLY A 197 -18.80 -21.11 12.81
C GLY A 197 -18.81 -19.95 11.80
N LYS A 198 -19.79 -19.05 11.94
CA LYS A 198 -19.82 -17.82 11.14
C LYS A 198 -18.63 -16.92 11.53
N LEU A 199 -17.86 -16.51 10.53
CA LEU A 199 -16.94 -15.39 10.67
C LEU A 199 -17.67 -14.09 10.29
N SER A 200 -17.69 -13.12 11.21
CA SER A 200 -18.13 -11.76 10.87
C SER A 200 -17.07 -11.05 10.04
N PHE A 201 -17.40 -9.88 9.46
CA PHE A 201 -16.39 -9.05 8.80
C PHE A 201 -15.18 -8.80 9.71
N HIS A 202 -14.00 -9.04 9.15
CA HIS A 202 -12.73 -8.85 9.81
C HIS A 202 -11.64 -8.57 8.76
N THR A 203 -10.52 -8.04 9.21
CA THR A 203 -9.24 -8.07 8.51
C THR A 203 -8.36 -9.12 9.17
N ASP A 204 -7.60 -9.86 8.37
CA ASP A 204 -6.72 -10.89 8.90
C ASP A 204 -5.54 -10.29 9.66
N TYR A 205 -5.21 -10.95 10.76
CA TYR A 205 -3.97 -10.74 11.51
C TYR A 205 -3.71 -9.33 12.10
N PRO A 206 -4.69 -8.62 12.69
CA PRO A 206 -4.41 -7.38 13.42
C PRO A 206 -3.50 -7.61 14.65
N ALA A 207 -3.35 -8.85 15.13
CA ALA A 207 -2.38 -9.20 16.17
C ALA A 207 -0.91 -8.91 15.76
N LEU A 208 -0.59 -8.77 14.47
CA LEU A 208 0.71 -8.26 14.02
C LEU A 208 0.67 -6.73 13.92
N HIS A 209 1.74 -6.05 14.32
CA HIS A 209 1.91 -4.62 14.07
C HIS A 209 1.98 -4.27 12.57
N HIS A 210 2.34 -5.25 11.73
CA HIS A 210 2.29 -5.14 10.28
C HIS A 210 1.42 -6.27 9.72
N PRO A 211 0.08 -6.10 9.68
CA PRO A 211 -0.82 -7.10 9.13
C PRO A 211 -0.52 -7.37 7.64
N PRO A 212 -0.77 -8.58 7.12
CA PRO A 212 -0.62 -8.90 5.70
C PRO A 212 -1.38 -7.92 4.81
N GLY A 213 -0.71 -7.31 3.83
CA GLY A 213 -1.33 -6.32 2.94
C GLY A 213 -2.23 -6.94 1.86
N VAL A 214 -1.96 -8.17 1.44
CA VAL A 214 -2.74 -8.91 0.42
C VAL A 214 -2.96 -10.33 0.93
N GLN A 215 -4.18 -10.85 0.73
CA GLN A 215 -4.56 -12.21 1.08
C GLN A 215 -4.97 -13.00 -0.17
N PHE A 216 -4.52 -14.26 -0.25
CA PHE A 216 -4.97 -15.23 -1.24
C PHE A 216 -5.77 -16.34 -0.54
N LEU A 217 -6.97 -16.59 -1.03
CA LEU A 217 -7.78 -17.75 -0.65
C LEU A 217 -8.09 -18.54 -1.91
N HIS A 218 -7.88 -19.85 -1.85
CA HIS A 218 -8.11 -20.76 -2.97
C HIS A 218 -9.05 -21.86 -2.53
N CYS A 219 -10.19 -21.97 -3.20
CA CYS A 219 -11.18 -22.98 -2.91
C CYS A 219 -10.74 -24.32 -3.52
N ILE A 220 -10.39 -25.27 -2.64
CA ILE A 220 -10.09 -26.67 -3.01
C ILE A 220 -11.37 -27.50 -2.94
N LYS A 221 -12.18 -27.29 -1.90
CA LYS A 221 -13.44 -28.00 -1.67
C LYS A 221 -14.45 -27.04 -1.06
N GLN A 222 -15.68 -27.09 -1.56
CA GLN A 222 -16.80 -26.28 -1.08
C GLN A 222 -17.91 -27.18 -0.52
N THR A 223 -18.64 -26.70 0.48
CA THR A 223 -19.83 -27.36 1.03
C THR A 223 -21.12 -26.83 0.42
N VAL A 224 -22.15 -27.67 0.36
CA VAL A 224 -23.51 -27.28 -0.07
C VAL A 224 -24.32 -26.62 1.05
N THR A 225 -23.94 -26.80 2.32
CA THR A 225 -24.75 -26.40 3.49
C THR A 225 -24.54 -24.96 3.96
N GLY A 226 -23.69 -24.19 3.30
CA GLY A 226 -23.31 -22.82 3.66
C GLY A 226 -21.95 -22.46 3.08
N GLY A 227 -21.14 -21.67 3.80
CA GLY A 227 -19.77 -21.34 3.39
C GLY A 227 -19.68 -20.21 2.35
N ASP A 228 -20.74 -19.41 2.23
CA ASP A 228 -20.78 -18.22 1.41
C ASP A 228 -19.79 -17.17 1.92
N SER A 229 -19.10 -16.50 0.99
CA SER A 229 -18.16 -15.43 1.26
C SER A 229 -18.90 -14.08 1.25
N GLU A 230 -18.61 -13.23 2.23
CA GLU A 230 -19.05 -11.84 2.27
C GLU A 230 -17.83 -10.93 2.30
N ILE A 231 -17.82 -9.88 1.48
CA ILE A 231 -16.78 -8.84 1.47
C ILE A 231 -17.40 -7.45 1.53
N VAL A 232 -16.64 -6.47 2.02
CA VAL A 232 -17.06 -5.08 2.11
C VAL A 232 -15.87 -4.15 1.90
N ASP A 233 -16.08 -3.04 1.19
CA ASP A 233 -15.08 -1.98 1.05
C ASP A 233 -14.97 -1.17 2.36
N GLY A 234 -13.96 -1.48 3.17
CA GLY A 234 -13.72 -0.80 4.44
C GLY A 234 -13.46 0.69 4.31
N PHE A 235 -12.89 1.16 3.19
CA PHE A 235 -12.65 2.59 2.95
C PHE A 235 -13.96 3.32 2.65
N ASN A 236 -14.82 2.74 1.81
CA ASN A 236 -16.16 3.29 1.56
C ASN A 236 -17.03 3.28 2.83
N VAL A 237 -16.96 2.22 3.66
CA VAL A 237 -17.66 2.18 4.95
C VAL A 237 -17.14 3.26 5.90
N CYS A 238 -15.83 3.46 5.99
CA CYS A 238 -15.24 4.52 6.81
C CYS A 238 -15.67 5.92 6.38
N ARG A 239 -15.76 6.17 5.06
CA ARG A 239 -16.30 7.42 4.52
C ARG A 239 -17.76 7.62 4.96
N LYS A 240 -18.61 6.59 4.80
CA LYS A 240 -20.02 6.62 5.24
C LYS A 240 -20.13 6.82 6.76
N LEU A 241 -19.28 6.18 7.56
CA LEU A 241 -19.26 6.34 9.02
C LEU A 241 -18.88 7.77 9.41
N LYS A 242 -17.85 8.34 8.77
CA LYS A 242 -17.42 9.73 9.00
C LYS A 242 -18.53 10.73 8.70
N GLU A 243 -19.31 10.49 7.64
CA GLU A 243 -20.46 11.32 7.26
C GLU A 243 -21.65 11.16 8.22
N LYS A 244 -22.01 9.92 8.59
CA LYS A 244 -23.20 9.64 9.41
C LYS A 244 -22.98 9.86 10.91
N ASN A 245 -21.81 9.49 11.42
CA ASN A 245 -21.46 9.60 12.83
C ASN A 245 -19.98 9.97 12.99
N PRO A 246 -19.63 11.27 12.83
CA PRO A 246 -18.26 11.75 12.96
C PRO A 246 -17.62 11.41 14.31
N ARG A 247 -18.43 11.32 15.38
CA ARG A 247 -17.95 10.96 16.72
C ARG A 247 -17.53 9.49 16.78
N ALA A 248 -18.32 8.57 16.23
CA ALA A 248 -17.93 7.16 16.15
C ALA A 248 -16.65 6.99 15.32
N PHE A 249 -16.56 7.68 14.17
CA PHE A 249 -15.34 7.70 13.36
C PHE A 249 -14.13 8.21 14.15
N GLN A 250 -14.28 9.31 14.89
CA GLN A 250 -13.19 9.88 15.72
C GLN A 250 -12.76 8.91 16.82
N ILE A 251 -13.69 8.22 17.49
CA ILE A 251 -13.37 7.23 18.52
C ILE A 251 -12.57 6.07 17.92
N LEU A 252 -13.04 5.48 16.81
CA LEU A 252 -12.40 4.31 16.19
C LEU A 252 -11.08 4.65 15.49
N SER A 253 -10.88 5.91 15.12
CA SER A 253 -9.63 6.40 14.51
C SER A 253 -8.64 7.02 15.49
N SER A 254 -8.93 7.03 16.79
CA SER A 254 -8.02 7.56 17.83
C SER A 254 -7.81 6.62 19.01
N THR A 255 -8.65 5.59 19.17
CA THR A 255 -8.53 4.62 20.25
C THR A 255 -7.66 3.45 19.81
N PHE A 256 -6.55 3.21 20.51
CA PHE A 256 -5.76 1.99 20.34
C PHE A 256 -6.49 0.81 20.99
N VAL A 257 -6.52 -0.30 20.29
CA VAL A 257 -7.16 -1.56 20.68
C VAL A 257 -6.10 -2.64 20.70
N ASP A 258 -6.06 -3.39 21.81
CA ASP A 258 -5.17 -4.54 22.00
C ASP A 258 -5.69 -5.75 21.22
N PHE A 259 -4.78 -6.44 20.53
CA PHE A 259 -5.04 -7.69 19.83
C PHE A 259 -4.05 -8.75 20.28
N THR A 260 -4.54 -9.98 20.47
CA THR A 260 -3.77 -11.12 20.96
C THR A 260 -3.97 -12.34 20.08
N ASP A 261 -2.91 -13.11 19.92
CA ASP A 261 -2.94 -14.46 19.34
C ASP A 261 -1.89 -15.33 20.05
N ILE A 262 -2.31 -16.41 20.70
CA ILE A 262 -1.43 -17.26 21.51
C ILE A 262 -1.73 -18.72 21.16
N GLY A 263 -0.71 -19.48 20.78
CA GLY A 263 -0.91 -20.86 20.36
C GLY A 263 0.34 -21.50 19.76
N VAL A 264 0.11 -22.60 19.03
CA VAL A 264 1.13 -23.35 18.30
C VAL A 264 0.58 -23.71 16.92
N ASP A 265 1.36 -23.44 15.87
CA ASP A 265 1.09 -23.90 14.50
C ASP A 265 2.42 -24.15 13.76
N TYR A 266 2.92 -23.21 12.94
CA TYR A 266 4.24 -23.31 12.30
C TYR A 266 5.37 -23.32 13.33
N CYS A 267 5.21 -22.51 14.39
CA CYS A 267 5.96 -22.58 15.63
C CYS A 267 5.02 -22.20 16.80
N ASP A 268 5.53 -22.21 18.01
CA ASP A 268 4.88 -21.60 19.17
C ASP A 268 4.89 -20.07 19.05
N PHE A 269 3.81 -19.42 19.51
CA PHE A 269 3.67 -17.98 19.45
C PHE A 269 2.83 -17.41 20.59
N SER A 270 3.19 -16.19 21.01
CA SER A 270 2.43 -15.35 21.93
C SER A 270 2.54 -13.91 21.44
N VAL A 271 1.59 -13.51 20.60
CA VAL A 271 1.63 -12.28 19.82
C VAL A 271 0.68 -11.26 20.43
N GLN A 272 1.15 -10.02 20.54
CA GLN A 272 0.40 -8.88 21.06
C GLN A 272 0.65 -7.65 20.17
N SER A 273 -0.40 -6.86 19.93
CA SER A 273 -0.28 -5.58 19.22
C SER A 273 -1.31 -4.56 19.72
N LYS A 274 -1.08 -3.30 19.35
CA LYS A 274 -2.06 -2.22 19.50
C LYS A 274 -2.28 -1.52 18.18
N HIS A 275 -3.54 -1.41 17.75
CA HIS A 275 -3.92 -0.67 16.56
C HIS A 275 -5.11 0.24 16.79
N LYS A 276 -5.16 1.33 16.03
CA LYS A 276 -6.42 2.03 15.77
C LYS A 276 -7.21 1.19 14.76
N ILE A 277 -8.50 0.95 15.03
CA ILE A 277 -9.36 0.17 14.12
C ILE A 277 -9.42 0.85 12.74
N ILE A 278 -9.58 2.18 12.74
CA ILE A 278 -9.49 3.00 11.53
C ILE A 278 -8.16 3.73 11.57
N GLU A 279 -7.18 3.26 10.81
CA GLU A 279 -5.85 3.87 10.77
C GLU A 279 -5.78 4.97 9.71
N LEU A 280 -5.33 6.15 10.15
CA LEU A 280 -5.19 7.33 9.32
C LEU A 280 -3.71 7.65 9.08
N ASP A 281 -3.40 8.15 7.88
CA ASP A 281 -2.13 8.83 7.61
C ASP A 281 -2.09 10.23 8.24
N ASP A 282 -0.96 10.93 8.09
CA ASP A 282 -0.74 12.29 8.59
C ASP A 282 -1.68 13.34 7.97
N LYS A 283 -2.38 13.00 6.88
CA LYS A 283 -3.38 13.84 6.21
C LYS A 283 -4.81 13.46 6.58
N GLY A 284 -4.99 12.56 7.54
CA GLY A 284 -6.30 12.10 7.98
C GLY A 284 -7.03 11.21 6.97
N GLN A 285 -6.32 10.65 5.98
CA GLN A 285 -6.87 9.68 5.03
C GLN A 285 -6.78 8.28 5.61
N VAL A 286 -7.83 7.48 5.44
CA VAL A 286 -7.83 6.09 5.89
C VAL A 286 -6.86 5.29 5.03
N VAL A 287 -5.90 4.63 5.67
CA VAL A 287 -4.88 3.81 4.98
C VAL A 287 -4.99 2.33 5.30
N ARG A 288 -5.59 1.96 6.44
CA ARG A 288 -5.76 0.57 6.85
C ARG A 288 -6.92 0.41 7.83
N ILE A 289 -7.55 -0.77 7.80
CA ILE A 289 -8.51 -1.22 8.80
C ILE A 289 -7.90 -2.37 9.59
N ASN A 290 -7.83 -2.24 10.91
CA ASN A 290 -7.26 -3.25 11.80
C ASN A 290 -8.38 -3.78 12.71
N PHE A 291 -9.09 -4.83 12.29
CA PHE A 291 -10.22 -5.32 13.07
C PHE A 291 -10.47 -6.80 12.83
N ASN A 292 -10.25 -7.61 13.86
CA ASN A 292 -10.77 -8.95 13.94
C ASN A 292 -11.32 -9.14 15.35
N ASN A 293 -12.65 -9.34 15.47
CA ASN A 293 -13.27 -9.45 16.78
C ASN A 293 -12.86 -10.72 17.53
N ALA A 294 -12.40 -11.76 16.83
CA ALA A 294 -11.93 -13.00 17.46
C ALA A 294 -10.58 -12.83 18.17
N THR A 295 -9.70 -11.98 17.65
CA THR A 295 -8.36 -11.75 18.20
C THR A 295 -8.22 -10.42 18.94
N ARG A 296 -9.30 -9.64 19.09
CA ARG A 296 -9.31 -8.47 19.98
C ARG A 296 -9.19 -8.96 21.43
N ASP A 297 -8.19 -8.49 22.15
CA ASP A 297 -7.90 -8.96 23.51
C ASP A 297 -9.05 -8.62 24.47
N THR A 298 -9.13 -9.42 25.54
CA THR A 298 -9.84 -9.12 26.78
C THR A 298 -9.22 -7.92 27.51
N ALA A 299 -7.90 -7.75 27.43
CA ALA A 299 -7.24 -6.53 27.86
C ALA A 299 -7.72 -5.36 26.99
N PHE A 300 -8.21 -4.30 27.63
CA PHE A 300 -8.62 -3.10 26.91
C PHE A 300 -8.10 -1.87 27.64
N ASP A 301 -6.99 -1.34 27.11
CA ASP A 301 -6.20 -0.28 27.73
C ASP A 301 -6.78 1.11 27.43
N VAL A 302 -7.95 1.38 28.02
CA VAL A 302 -8.59 2.70 28.00
C VAL A 302 -9.19 3.01 29.37
N PRO A 303 -9.34 4.30 29.72
CA PRO A 303 -10.13 4.71 30.87
C PRO A 303 -11.56 4.15 30.81
N VAL A 304 -12.11 3.79 31.97
CA VAL A 304 -13.41 3.09 32.10
C VAL A 304 -14.56 3.83 31.41
N GLU A 305 -14.55 5.16 31.46
CA GLU A 305 -15.54 6.04 30.84
C GLU A 305 -15.51 6.02 29.31
N ARG A 306 -14.41 5.55 28.69
CA ARG A 306 -14.28 5.41 27.24
C ARG A 306 -14.71 4.05 26.71
N VAL A 307 -14.90 3.06 27.59
CA VAL A 307 -15.23 1.68 27.19
C VAL A 307 -16.58 1.61 26.47
N GLN A 308 -17.66 2.07 27.10
CA GLN A 308 -18.99 2.00 26.48
C GLN A 308 -19.09 2.82 25.18
N PRO A 309 -18.58 4.07 25.10
CA PRO A 309 -18.57 4.83 23.86
C PRO A 309 -17.80 4.14 22.72
N PHE A 310 -16.71 3.45 23.03
CA PHE A 310 -15.98 2.64 22.06
C PHE A 310 -16.84 1.51 21.50
N TYR A 311 -17.50 0.72 22.37
CA TYR A 311 -18.39 -0.35 21.91
C TYR A 311 -19.58 0.16 21.09
N ALA A 312 -20.16 1.31 21.46
CA ALA A 312 -21.21 1.94 20.69
C ALA A 312 -20.72 2.35 19.28
N ALA A 313 -19.54 2.97 19.19
CA ALA A 313 -18.92 3.32 17.91
C ALA A 313 -18.60 2.08 17.06
N LEU A 314 -18.06 1.03 17.67
CA LEU A 314 -17.75 -0.23 17.01
C LEU A 314 -19.02 -0.91 16.46
N ARG A 315 -20.11 -0.87 17.22
CA ARG A 315 -21.40 -1.43 16.78
C ARG A 315 -21.92 -0.72 15.53
N GLU A 316 -21.90 0.62 15.50
CA GLU A 316 -22.29 1.41 14.33
C GLU A 316 -21.43 1.07 13.10
N PHE A 317 -20.12 0.91 13.28
CA PHE A 317 -19.22 0.51 12.21
C PHE A 317 -19.57 -0.89 11.65
N VAL A 318 -19.82 -1.86 12.53
CA VAL A 318 -20.22 -3.22 12.15
C VAL A 318 -21.60 -3.24 11.48
N ASP A 319 -22.56 -2.46 11.97
CA ASP A 319 -23.89 -2.37 11.37
C ASP A 319 -23.80 -1.77 9.95
N LEU A 320 -22.97 -0.74 9.72
CA LEU A 320 -22.72 -0.19 8.40
C LEU A 320 -22.04 -1.17 7.43
N MET A 321 -21.15 -2.04 7.92
CA MET A 321 -20.58 -3.13 7.11
C MET A 321 -21.64 -4.15 6.70
N ASN A 322 -22.58 -4.45 7.61
CA ASN A 322 -23.65 -5.42 7.37
C ASN A 322 -24.84 -4.87 6.56
N CYS A 323 -24.91 -3.56 6.33
CA CYS A 323 -25.92 -2.94 5.46
C CYS A 323 -25.92 -3.59 4.07
N LYS A 324 -27.12 -3.80 3.51
CA LYS A 324 -27.32 -4.44 2.21
C LYS A 324 -26.66 -3.67 1.07
N GLU A 325 -26.49 -2.36 1.19
CA GLU A 325 -25.84 -1.52 0.19
C GLU A 325 -24.31 -1.55 0.29
N SER A 326 -23.74 -2.07 1.39
CA SER A 326 -22.29 -2.09 1.62
C SER A 326 -21.68 -3.43 1.25
N LYS A 327 -22.29 -4.54 1.66
CA LYS A 327 -21.71 -5.87 1.48
C LYS A 327 -21.99 -6.50 0.13
N PHE A 328 -21.02 -7.24 -0.38
CA PHE A 328 -21.15 -8.10 -1.55
C PHE A 328 -20.99 -9.56 -1.12
N THR A 329 -21.91 -10.42 -1.55
CA THR A 329 -21.94 -11.85 -1.19
C THR A 329 -21.76 -12.71 -2.43
N PHE A 330 -20.90 -13.72 -2.35
CA PHE A 330 -20.68 -14.71 -3.40
C PHE A 330 -20.24 -16.03 -2.80
N LYS A 331 -20.30 -17.10 -3.59
CA LYS A 331 -19.84 -18.43 -3.14
C LYS A 331 -18.68 -18.90 -4.01
N MET A 332 -17.58 -19.31 -3.38
CA MET A 332 -16.41 -19.83 -4.09
C MET A 332 -16.66 -21.27 -4.53
N ASN A 333 -16.36 -21.59 -5.78
CA ASN A 333 -16.32 -22.94 -6.31
C ASN A 333 -14.88 -23.47 -6.34
N PRO A 334 -14.67 -24.80 -6.33
CA PRO A 334 -13.33 -25.38 -6.49
C PRO A 334 -12.61 -24.81 -7.72
N GLY A 335 -11.33 -24.44 -7.54
CA GLY A 335 -10.52 -23.82 -8.59
C GLY A 335 -10.68 -22.30 -8.74
N GLN A 336 -11.31 -21.64 -7.76
CA GLN A 336 -11.39 -20.18 -7.63
C GLN A 336 -10.51 -19.63 -6.52
#